data_AF-A0A3B9KFT1-F1
#
_entry.id   AF-A0A3B9KFT1-F1
#
_cell.length_a   1.000
_cell.length_b   1.000
_cell.length_c   1.000
_cell.angle_alpha   90.00
_cell.angle_beta   90.00
_cell.angle_gamma   90.00
#
_symmetry.space_group_name_H-M   'P 1'
#
loop_
_entity.id
_entity.type
_entity.pdbx_description
1 polymer ?
#
loop_
_entity_poly.entity_id
_entity_poly.type
_entity_poly.pdbx_seq_one_letter_code
_entity_poly.pdbx_strand_id
1 'polypeptide(L)'
;MCIRDRLGTARLILCAPCCHHELHQQIHTVAPFKPVLQHGILQKRMADILTDAFRALVLQIMGYKTDVIEFISTEHTDRNLMIRAVKRTKQGERKYLQEYEALKAFWGVTPYLEKVLREKGCWVMLEAQQSPHF
;
A
#
# COMPACT_ATOMS: atom_id res chain seq x y z
N MET A 1 8.51 12.00 16.48
CA MET A 1 9.29 11.64 15.28
C MET A 1 8.38 10.85 14.34
N CYS A 2 8.01 11.45 13.20
CA CYS A 2 7.01 10.91 12.26
C CYS A 2 7.57 9.66 11.56
N ILE A 3 6.73 8.72 11.15
CA ILE A 3 7.13 7.65 10.21
C ILE A 3 7.74 8.26 8.94
N ARG A 4 7.28 9.45 8.54
CA ARG A 4 7.88 10.26 7.47
C ARG A 4 9.34 10.60 7.70
N ASP A 5 9.79 10.84 8.93
CA ASP A 5 11.18 11.24 9.19
C ASP A 5 12.13 10.03 9.10
N ARG A 6 11.66 8.86 9.56
CA ARG A 6 12.40 7.60 9.42
C ARG A 6 12.42 7.09 7.98
N LEU A 7 11.27 7.11 7.31
CA LEU A 7 11.21 6.72 5.90
C LEU A 7 11.95 7.76 5.06
N GLY A 8 11.66 9.05 5.19
CA GLY A 8 12.24 10.13 4.38
C GLY A 8 13.77 10.19 4.30
N THR A 9 14.49 9.64 5.29
CA THR A 9 15.96 9.52 5.30
C THR A 9 16.48 8.19 4.74
N ALA A 10 15.65 7.16 4.63
CA ALA A 10 16.00 5.85 4.10
C ALA A 10 16.12 5.91 2.56
N ARG A 11 17.31 5.56 2.06
CA ARG A 11 17.62 5.48 0.61
C ARG A 11 17.03 4.23 -0.06
N LEU A 12 16.89 3.15 0.70
CA LEU A 12 16.34 1.86 0.26
C LEU A 12 15.44 1.29 1.37
N ILE A 13 14.28 0.78 0.97
CA ILE A 13 13.35 0.04 1.81
C ILE A 13 13.15 -1.32 1.15
N LEU A 14 13.37 -2.38 1.93
CA LEU A 14 13.05 -3.75 1.56
C LEU A 14 12.09 -4.29 2.61
N CYS A 15 10.88 -4.65 2.19
CA CYS A 15 9.88 -5.16 3.11
C CYS A 15 9.24 -6.41 2.50
N ALA A 16 9.43 -7.54 3.19
CA ALA A 16 8.58 -8.71 2.99
C ALA A 16 7.19 -8.39 3.57
N PRO A 17 6.10 -8.60 2.82
CA PRO A 17 4.76 -8.30 3.25
C PRO A 17 4.34 -9.24 4.39
N CYS A 18 4.32 -8.71 5.61
CA CYS A 18 3.85 -9.42 6.79
C CYS A 18 2.31 -9.52 6.79
N CYS A 19 1.81 -10.63 7.33
CA CYS A 19 0.39 -11.00 7.40
C CYS A 19 -0.41 -10.04 8.27
N HIS A 20 -1.09 -9.07 7.66
CA HIS A 20 -2.04 -8.22 8.37
C HIS A 20 -3.45 -8.62 7.93
N HIS A 21 -4.22 -9.23 8.84
CA HIS A 21 -5.59 -9.71 8.59
C HIS A 21 -6.63 -8.58 8.47
N GLU A 22 -6.23 -7.32 8.65
CA GLU A 22 -7.17 -6.20 8.80
C GLU A 22 -7.96 -5.91 7.53
N LEU A 23 -7.35 -6.05 6.34
CA LEU A 23 -8.06 -5.88 5.07
C LEU A 23 -9.01 -7.04 4.78
N HIS A 24 -8.76 -8.23 5.33
CA HIS A 24 -9.60 -9.42 5.10
C HIS A 24 -11.03 -9.20 5.63
N GLN A 25 -11.18 -8.43 6.71
CA GLN A 25 -12.47 -8.14 7.33
C GLN A 25 -13.23 -7.00 6.66
N GLN A 26 -12.55 -6.17 5.86
CA GLN A 26 -13.13 -4.99 5.20
C GLN A 26 -13.53 -5.25 3.75
N ILE A 27 -12.98 -6.29 3.13
CA ILE A 27 -13.30 -6.61 1.73
C ILE A 27 -14.68 -7.21 1.64
N HIS A 28 -15.62 -6.36 1.25
CA HIS A 28 -16.95 -6.76 0.88
C HIS A 28 -17.00 -7.28 -0.55
N THR A 29 -18.00 -8.11 -0.82
CA THR A 29 -18.21 -8.73 -2.12
C THR A 29 -18.72 -7.68 -3.12
N VAL A 30 -17.80 -7.00 -3.80
CA VAL A 30 -18.13 -6.02 -4.84
C VAL A 30 -18.33 -6.70 -6.19
N ALA A 31 -19.32 -6.27 -6.98
CA ALA A 31 -19.44 -6.69 -8.37
C ALA A 31 -18.34 -6.01 -9.20
N PRO A 32 -17.70 -6.69 -10.17
CA PRO A 32 -17.98 -8.05 -10.67
C PRO A 32 -17.23 -9.17 -9.94
N PHE A 33 -16.54 -8.90 -8.83
CA PHE A 33 -15.65 -9.85 -8.15
C PHE A 33 -16.35 -10.91 -7.28
N LYS A 34 -17.69 -10.91 -7.21
CA LYS A 34 -18.46 -11.90 -6.43
C LYS A 34 -18.05 -13.37 -6.68
N PRO A 35 -17.88 -13.85 -7.93
CA PRO A 35 -17.47 -15.23 -8.18
C PRO A 35 -16.07 -15.57 -7.68
N VAL A 36 -15.19 -14.57 -7.52
CA VAL A 36 -13.83 -14.74 -6.98
C VAL A 36 -13.89 -14.75 -5.46
N LEU A 37 -14.54 -13.75 -4.87
CA LEU A 37 -14.51 -13.50 -3.42
C LEU A 37 -15.40 -14.44 -2.61
N GLN A 38 -16.32 -15.18 -3.25
CA GLN A 38 -17.10 -16.22 -2.56
C GLN A 38 -16.24 -17.38 -2.05
N HIS A 39 -15.04 -17.56 -2.60
CA HIS A 39 -14.09 -18.56 -2.13
C HIS A 39 -13.14 -17.93 -1.11
N GLY A 40 -13.21 -18.34 0.15
CA GLY A 40 -12.46 -17.71 1.25
C GLY A 40 -10.95 -17.65 1.03
N ILE A 41 -10.35 -18.64 0.37
CA ILE A 41 -8.92 -18.61 -0.01
C ILE A 41 -8.60 -17.49 -1.01
N LEU A 42 -9.48 -17.26 -1.99
CA LEU A 42 -9.30 -16.22 -3.00
C LEU A 42 -9.57 -14.84 -2.41
N GLN A 43 -10.55 -14.71 -1.51
CA GLN A 43 -10.79 -13.49 -0.75
C GLN A 43 -9.56 -13.11 0.07
N LYS A 44 -8.96 -14.08 0.79
CA LYS A 44 -7.73 -13.90 1.56
C LYS A 44 -6.56 -13.46 0.67
N ARG A 45 -6.36 -14.12 -0.47
CA ARG A 45 -5.30 -13.74 -1.44
C ARG A 45 -5.52 -12.35 -2.02
N MET A 46 -6.76 -11.99 -2.37
CA MET A 46 -7.10 -10.65 -2.85
C MET A 46 -6.77 -9.59 -1.80
N ALA A 47 -7.09 -9.88 -0.54
CA ALA A 47 -6.81 -8.97 0.56
C ALA A 47 -5.31 -8.76 0.78
N ASP A 48 -4.51 -9.83 0.65
CA ASP A 48 -3.06 -9.74 0.71
C ASP A 48 -2.53 -8.86 -0.46
N ILE A 49 -3.01 -9.09 -1.69
CA ILE A 49 -2.66 -8.29 -2.89
C ILE A 49 -3.00 -6.80 -2.69
N LEU A 50 -4.21 -6.50 -2.22
CA LEU A 50 -4.64 -5.12 -2.00
C LEU A 50 -3.79 -4.44 -0.95
N THR A 51 -3.44 -5.15 0.13
CA THR A 51 -2.57 -4.61 1.17
C THR A 51 -1.22 -4.19 0.59
N ASP A 52 -0.63 -5.01 -0.27
CA ASP A 52 0.67 -4.73 -0.87
C ASP A 52 0.60 -3.61 -1.92
N ALA A 53 -0.50 -3.54 -2.68
CA ALA A 53 -0.77 -2.41 -3.56
C ALA A 53 -0.85 -1.09 -2.80
N PHE A 54 -1.59 -1.04 -1.69
CA PHE A 54 -1.68 0.16 -0.85
C PHE A 54 -0.33 0.56 -0.26
N ARG A 55 0.46 -0.40 0.21
CA ARG A 55 1.83 -0.14 0.71
C ARG A 55 2.72 0.44 -0.39
N ALA A 56 2.64 -0.11 -1.59
CA ALA A 56 3.42 0.37 -2.73
C ALA A 56 3.04 1.81 -3.13
N LEU A 57 1.73 2.10 -3.19
CA LEU A 57 1.20 3.43 -3.48
C LEU A 57 1.62 4.47 -2.42
N VAL A 58 1.55 4.12 -1.13
CA VAL A 58 2.04 5.01 -0.06
C VAL A 58 3.51 5.34 -0.23
N LEU A 59 4.35 4.36 -0.56
CA LEU A 59 5.77 4.60 -0.84
C LEU A 59 5.96 5.50 -2.07
N GLN A 60 5.18 5.31 -3.13
CA GLN A 60 5.23 6.16 -4.32
C GLN A 60 4.81 7.60 -4.02
N ILE A 61 3.76 7.80 -3.22
CA ILE A 61 3.33 9.10 -2.69
C ILE A 61 4.48 9.76 -1.90
N MET A 62 5.23 8.98 -1.13
CA MET A 62 6.40 9.45 -0.37
C MET A 62 7.66 9.69 -1.23
N GLY A 63 7.57 9.56 -2.56
CA GLY A 63 8.67 9.81 -3.50
C GLY A 63 9.64 8.63 -3.67
N TYR A 64 9.18 7.40 -3.43
CA TYR A 64 9.96 6.19 -3.74
C TYR A 64 9.62 5.69 -5.15
N LYS A 65 10.64 5.19 -5.85
CA LYS A 65 10.44 4.20 -6.91
C LYS A 65 10.16 2.87 -6.23
N THR A 66 8.95 2.35 -6.40
CA THR A 66 8.54 1.09 -5.76
C THR A 66 8.29 0.02 -6.81
N ASP A 67 8.85 -1.17 -6.57
CA ASP A 67 8.62 -2.38 -7.35
C ASP A 67 8.08 -3.47 -6.41
N VAL A 68 7.05 -4.20 -6.85
CA VAL A 68 6.58 -5.43 -6.18
C VAL A 68 7.14 -6.60 -6.98
N ILE A 69 8.06 -7.35 -6.38
CA ILE A 69 8.79 -8.42 -7.05
C ILE A 69 8.58 -9.74 -6.32
N GLU A 70 8.70 -10.84 -7.05
CA GLU A 70 8.73 -12.17 -6.46
C GLU A 70 10.17 -12.50 -6.00
N PHE A 71 10.35 -12.88 -4.74
CA PHE A 71 11.60 -13.45 -4.27
C PHE A 71 11.50 -14.97 -4.40
N ILE A 72 12.38 -15.57 -5.21
CA ILE A 72 12.35 -17.01 -5.48
C ILE A 72 12.53 -17.78 -4.16
N SER A 73 11.51 -18.55 -3.79
CA SER A 73 11.61 -19.70 -2.91
C SER A 73 10.48 -20.68 -3.24
N THR A 74 10.83 -21.74 -3.95
CA THR A 74 9.93 -22.81 -4.42
C THR A 74 9.58 -23.85 -3.35
N GLU A 75 9.80 -23.56 -2.07
CA GLU A 75 9.61 -24.52 -0.98
C GLU A 75 8.65 -23.95 0.08
N HIS A 76 7.34 -24.20 -0.14
CA HIS A 76 6.27 -24.16 0.85
C HIS A 76 5.78 -22.82 1.44
N THR A 77 5.95 -21.67 0.78
CA THR A 77 5.30 -20.41 1.21
C THR A 77 4.43 -19.76 0.13
N ASP A 78 3.12 -19.65 0.39
CA ASP A 78 2.12 -18.91 -0.42
C ASP A 78 2.36 -17.38 -0.51
N ARG A 79 3.47 -16.89 0.06
CA ARG A 79 3.83 -15.47 0.18
C ARG A 79 5.27 -15.28 -0.30
N ASN A 80 5.38 -14.96 -1.58
CA ASN A 80 6.63 -14.80 -2.31
C ASN A 80 6.86 -13.36 -2.80
N LEU A 81 5.94 -12.43 -2.51
CA LEU A 81 6.09 -11.03 -2.91
C LEU A 81 7.04 -10.28 -1.96
N MET A 82 7.74 -9.28 -2.48
CA MET A 82 8.62 -8.38 -1.77
C MET A 82 8.47 -6.98 -2.36
N ILE A 83 8.32 -5.98 -1.49
CA ILE A 83 8.26 -4.58 -1.91
C ILE A 83 9.66 -3.98 -1.81
N ARG A 84 10.22 -3.58 -2.95
CA ARG A 84 11.48 -2.85 -3.06
C ARG A 84 11.18 -1.39 -3.34
N ALA A 85 11.62 -0.49 -2.47
CA ALA A 85 11.44 0.95 -2.64
C ALA A 85 12.77 1.71 -2.57
N VAL A 86 13.11 2.43 -3.63
CA VAL A 86 14.34 3.24 -3.75
C VAL A 86 13.96 4.71 -3.74
N LYS A 87 14.57 5.50 -2.85
CA LYS A 87 14.25 6.93 -2.75
C LYS A 87 14.62 7.65 -4.04
N ARG A 88 13.67 8.38 -4.62
CA ARG A 88 13.96 9.33 -5.70
C ARG A 88 14.14 10.73 -5.12
N THR A 89 14.92 11.54 -5.82
CA THR A 89 15.13 12.97 -5.48
C THR A 89 13.91 13.83 -5.81
N LYS A 90 13.02 13.37 -6.69
CA LYS A 90 11.75 14.03 -7.03
C LYS A 90 10.64 13.60 -6.07
N GLN A 91 9.76 14.54 -5.72
CA GLN A 91 8.55 14.27 -4.91
C GLN A 91 7.62 13.27 -5.63
N GLY A 92 6.81 12.55 -4.85
CA GLY A 92 5.81 11.63 -5.39
C GLY A 92 4.79 12.37 -6.27
N GLU A 93 4.44 11.79 -7.41
CA GLU A 93 3.48 12.38 -8.34
C GLU A 93 2.05 12.30 -7.78
N ARG A 94 1.24 13.35 -8.02
CA ARG A 94 -0.16 13.43 -7.55
C ARG A 94 -1.05 12.27 -7.99
N LYS A 95 -0.71 11.65 -9.12
CA LYS A 95 -1.41 10.47 -9.64
C LYS A 95 -1.48 9.32 -8.64
N TYR A 96 -0.44 9.13 -7.81
CA TYR A 96 -0.40 8.00 -6.87
C TYR A 96 -1.39 8.15 -5.72
N LEU A 97 -1.65 9.39 -5.28
CA LEU A 97 -2.72 9.64 -4.31
C LEU A 97 -4.10 9.43 -4.94
N GLN A 98 -4.29 9.84 -6.19
CA GLN A 98 -5.54 9.60 -6.92
C GLN A 98 -5.81 8.10 -7.10
N GLU A 99 -4.79 7.33 -7.49
CA GLU A 99 -4.87 5.87 -7.59
C GLU A 99 -5.18 5.23 -6.24
N TYR A 100 -4.56 5.71 -5.16
CA TYR A 100 -4.82 5.24 -3.79
C TYR A 100 -6.27 5.47 -3.39
N GLU A 101 -6.79 6.69 -3.54
CA GLU A 101 -8.16 7.04 -3.18
C GLU A 101 -9.18 6.31 -4.05
N ALA A 102 -8.92 6.15 -5.36
CA ALA A 102 -9.78 5.40 -6.26
C ALA A 102 -9.86 3.92 -5.87
N LEU A 103 -8.73 3.29 -5.56
CA LEU A 103 -8.68 1.89 -5.12
C LEU A 103 -9.39 1.71 -3.78
N LYS A 104 -9.19 2.65 -2.85
CA LYS A 104 -9.84 2.69 -1.55
C LYS A 104 -11.36 2.77 -1.68
N ALA A 105 -11.84 3.69 -2.52
CA ALA A 105 -13.26 3.88 -2.79
C ALA A 105 -13.90 2.67 -3.47
N PHE A 106 -13.22 2.08 -4.47
CA PHE A 106 -13.73 0.92 -5.19
C PHE A 106 -13.94 -0.29 -4.27
N TRP A 107 -12.99 -0.56 -3.39
CA TRP A 107 -13.05 -1.70 -2.46
C TRP A 107 -13.77 -1.40 -1.15
N GLY A 108 -14.13 -0.13 -0.89
CA GLY A 108 -14.79 0.28 0.35
C GLY A 108 -13.96 0.01 1.60
N VAL A 109 -12.64 0.09 1.50
CA VAL A 109 -11.71 -0.29 2.58
C VAL A 109 -10.98 0.93 3.13
N THR A 110 -10.36 0.80 4.30
CA THR A 110 -9.42 1.79 4.86
C THR A 110 -8.18 1.05 5.36
N PRO A 111 -7.05 1.14 4.63
CA PRO A 111 -5.83 0.42 5.00
C PRO A 111 -5.30 0.88 6.36
N TYR A 112 -4.82 -0.07 7.17
CA TYR A 112 -4.21 0.22 8.48
C TYR A 112 -3.11 1.28 8.41
N LEU A 113 -2.29 1.21 7.35
CA LEU A 113 -1.17 2.12 7.16
C LEU A 113 -1.62 3.58 7.08
N GLU A 114 -2.78 3.85 6.47
CA GLU A 114 -3.36 5.21 6.46
C GLU A 114 -3.71 5.65 7.88
N LYS A 115 -4.36 4.81 8.68
CA LYS A 115 -4.71 5.11 10.08
C LYS A 115 -3.47 5.49 10.89
N VAL A 116 -2.42 4.66 10.83
CA VAL A 116 -1.15 4.90 11.53
C VAL A 116 -0.47 6.18 11.06
N LEU A 117 -0.50 6.47 9.75
CA LEU A 117 0.08 7.69 9.20
C LEU A 117 -0.72 8.93 9.59
N ARG A 118 -2.05 8.84 9.71
CA ARG A 118 -2.92 9.91 10.20
C ARG A 118 -2.68 10.19 11.69
N GLU A 119 -2.65 9.17 12.54
CA GLU A 119 -2.36 9.31 13.97
C GLU A 119 -1.02 10.00 14.24
N LYS A 120 -0.02 9.73 13.40
CA LYS A 120 1.30 10.34 13.50
C LYS A 120 1.43 11.69 12.80
N GLY A 121 0.34 12.23 12.24
CA GLY A 121 0.33 13.50 11.50
C GLY A 121 1.09 13.48 10.18
N CYS A 122 1.57 12.30 9.73
CA CYS A 122 2.32 12.18 8.49
C CYS A 122 1.41 12.28 7.26
N TRP A 123 0.12 11.94 7.39
CA TRP A 123 -0.84 11.90 6.28
C TRP A 123 -1.24 13.28 5.75
N VAL A 124 -1.54 14.24 6.64
CA VAL A 124 -1.91 15.62 6.27
C VAL A 124 -0.80 16.28 5.44
N MET A 125 0.45 15.93 5.73
CA MET A 125 1.60 16.40 4.95
C MET A 125 1.67 15.80 3.55
N LEU A 126 1.16 14.58 3.34
CA LEU A 126 1.11 13.94 2.01
C LEU A 126 0.05 14.59 1.11
N GLU A 127 -1.07 15.02 1.70
CA GLU A 127 -2.11 15.80 1.00
C GLU A 127 -1.63 17.22 0.70
N ALA A 128 -0.94 17.87 1.64
CA ALA A 128 -0.38 19.21 1.47
C ALA A 128 0.76 19.28 0.44
N GLN A 129 1.62 18.24 0.35
CA GLN A 129 2.71 18.15 -0.64
C GLN A 129 2.23 18.02 -2.10
N GLN A 130 0.92 17.86 -2.33
CA GLN A 130 0.36 17.65 -3.67
C GLN A 130 -0.60 18.76 -4.11
N SER A 131 -0.80 19.81 -3.31
CA SER A 131 -1.60 20.98 -3.70
C SER A 131 -0.81 21.90 -4.65
N PRO A 132 -1.38 22.39 -5.78
CA PRO A 132 -0.63 23.14 -6.79
C PRO A 132 -0.28 24.59 -6.42
N HIS A 133 -0.51 25.05 -5.19
CA HIS A 133 -0.33 26.46 -4.85
C HIS A 133 0.27 26.64 -3.45
N PHE A 134 1.60 26.76 -3.42
CA PHE A 134 2.28 28.00 -3.09
C PHE A 134 3.62 28.07 -3.84
#